data_AF-A0A2M9ZIC3-F1
#
_entry.id   AF-A0A2M9ZIC3-F1
#
_cell.length_a   1.000
_cell.length_b   1.000
_cell.length_c   1.000
_cell.angle_alpha   90.00
_cell.angle_beta   90.00
_cell.angle_gamma   90.00
#
_symmetry.space_group_name_H-M   'P 1'
#
loop_
_entity.id
_entity.type
_entity.pdbx_description
1 polymer ?
#
loop_
_entity_poly.entity_id
_entity_poly.type
_entity_poly.pdbx_seq_one_letter_code
_entity_poly.pdbx_strand_id
1 'polypeptide(L)'
;MLRLLSECELIVSLLVLLRLDYLTAVTVGADGFPKVLFSAHVNPEEDDGEPWTILPRKLAGQLEEGILEEILEIESRLARFRRNLKGAQKENRAFLVGVYPETHRKRTPAQSIEELKELCRTAGVHVVDSFIQRKNRLDPSTVLGKGKLEEIVLKALQKHVELLIFDLELTPSQAKKISDYADLKVIDRTQLILDIFAKNAKSRDGKLQVELAQLKYLKGRLTELDDNMSRLTGGIGGRGPGETKLEIGKRRVEERISRLEQELKSLKKRRETARRRRKKNEIPVCGIVGYTNAGKSTLLNALTKSHVLSENKLFATLDPTSRRIRFPQEREIIISDTVGFIHDLPPELSNAFKATLEELGDSDLLLHVVDVSNPEYQLQMEAVESILEDLGLSDIPRILVYNKIDNLPEEARSEILREVDPETVYVSAVKGFGLDVLLGRIEERIYSESSAKVSQANAAFASSIVW
;
A
#
# COMPACT_ATOMS: atom_id res chain seq x y z
N MET A 1 29.63 -25.92 12.01
CA MET A 1 30.04 -25.29 10.74
C MET A 1 30.80 -24.00 11.09
N LEU A 2 31.95 -24.14 11.75
CA LEU A 2 32.75 -23.06 12.37
C LEU A 2 34.25 -23.37 12.16
N ARG A 3 34.59 -23.89 10.98
CA ARG A 3 35.99 -24.15 10.59
C ARG A 3 36.30 -23.22 9.43
N LEU A 4 37.33 -22.39 9.62
CA LEU A 4 37.95 -21.44 8.69
C LEU A 4 37.21 -20.10 8.50
N LEU A 5 36.84 -19.44 9.59
CA LEU A 5 36.71 -17.98 9.60
C LEU A 5 37.91 -17.44 10.37
N SER A 6 38.53 -16.38 9.87
CA SER A 6 39.56 -15.64 10.60
C SER A 6 38.98 -15.09 11.92
N GLU A 7 39.83 -14.88 12.94
CA GLU A 7 39.40 -14.35 14.24
C GLU A 7 38.65 -12.99 14.09
N CYS A 8 39.01 -12.23 13.05
CA CYS A 8 38.35 -10.98 12.64
C CYS A 8 36.94 -11.20 12.03
N GLU A 9 36.73 -12.24 11.22
CA GLU A 9 35.39 -12.55 10.68
C GLU A 9 34.46 -13.08 11.77
N LEU A 10 35.02 -13.76 12.78
CA LEU A 10 34.26 -14.27 13.92
C LEU A 10 33.73 -13.13 14.80
N ILE A 11 34.55 -12.12 15.09
CA ILE A 11 34.13 -10.99 15.91
C ILE A 11 33.07 -10.15 15.21
N VAL A 12 33.19 -9.93 13.90
CA VAL A 12 32.14 -9.26 13.12
C VAL A 12 30.87 -10.09 13.18
N SER A 13 30.92 -11.39 12.87
CA SER A 13 29.75 -12.26 12.93
C SER A 13 29.04 -12.22 14.29
N LEU A 14 29.79 -12.14 15.40
CA LEU A 14 29.24 -12.01 16.75
C LEU A 14 28.68 -10.62 17.03
N LEU A 15 29.36 -9.54 16.61
CA LEU A 15 28.85 -8.17 16.69
C LEU A 15 27.46 -8.07 16.04
N VAL A 16 27.34 -8.69 14.86
CA VAL A 16 26.09 -8.77 14.08
C VAL A 16 25.03 -9.62 14.79
N LEU A 17 25.36 -10.87 15.13
CA LEU A 17 24.40 -11.82 15.71
C LEU A 17 23.89 -11.37 17.09
N LEU A 18 24.74 -10.69 17.86
CA LEU A 18 24.43 -10.22 19.21
C LEU A 18 23.94 -8.77 19.23
N ARG A 19 23.90 -8.08 18.09
CA ARG A 19 23.42 -6.70 17.94
C ARG A 19 24.13 -5.71 18.86
N LEU A 20 25.44 -5.84 18.94
CA LEU A 20 26.26 -4.97 19.77
C LEU A 20 26.75 -3.79 18.93
N ASP A 21 26.67 -2.58 19.48
CA ASP A 21 27.26 -1.39 18.85
C ASP A 21 28.80 -1.47 18.88
N TYR A 22 29.35 -2.17 19.87
CA TYR A 22 30.77 -2.44 20.09
C TYR A 22 30.97 -3.83 20.71
N LEU A 23 31.94 -4.60 20.20
CA LEU A 23 32.32 -5.90 20.75
C LEU A 23 33.83 -5.99 20.87
N THR A 24 34.31 -6.42 22.03
CA THR A 24 35.71 -6.83 22.23
C THR A 24 35.78 -8.30 22.62
N ALA A 25 36.51 -9.08 21.84
CA ALA A 25 36.87 -10.45 22.16
C ALA A 25 38.30 -10.50 22.71
N VAL A 26 38.46 -11.10 23.89
CA VAL A 26 39.77 -11.25 24.55
C VAL A 26 40.21 -12.70 24.44
N THR A 27 41.41 -12.92 23.90
CA THR A 27 42.05 -14.24 23.90
C THR A 27 42.78 -14.47 25.20
N VAL A 28 42.58 -15.64 25.79
CA VAL A 28 43.23 -16.05 27.04
C VAL A 28 44.27 -17.11 26.71
N GLY A 29 45.51 -16.89 27.16
CA GLY A 29 46.58 -17.87 26.99
C GLY A 29 46.41 -19.09 27.90
N ALA A 30 47.19 -20.14 27.65
CA ALA A 30 47.21 -21.34 28.49
C ALA A 30 47.61 -21.06 29.96
N ASP A 31 48.23 -19.91 30.19
CA ASP A 31 48.60 -19.32 31.48
C ASP A 31 47.45 -18.60 32.19
N GLY A 32 46.26 -18.52 31.57
CA GLY A 32 45.07 -17.87 32.14
C GLY A 32 45.07 -16.35 32.01
N PHE A 33 46.12 -15.76 31.45
CA PHE A 33 46.23 -14.32 31.25
C PHE A 33 45.71 -13.87 29.87
N PRO A 34 45.09 -12.67 29.79
CA PRO A 34 44.66 -12.10 28.52
C PRO A 34 45.88 -11.74 27.67
N LYS A 35 45.86 -12.11 26.38
CA LYS A 35 46.97 -11.87 25.44
C LYS A 35 46.63 -10.80 24.41
N VAL A 36 45.62 -11.06 23.60
CA VAL A 36 45.24 -10.21 22.47
C VAL A 36 43.77 -9.87 22.56
N LEU A 37 43.47 -8.60 22.33
CA LEU A 37 42.12 -8.08 22.18
C LEU A 37 41.85 -7.81 20.71
N PHE A 38 40.68 -8.27 20.27
CA PHE A 38 40.07 -7.94 19.00
C PHE A 38 38.86 -7.09 19.32
N SER A 39 38.72 -5.93 18.68
CA SER A 39 37.56 -5.07 18.84
C SER A 39 36.94 -4.76 17.49
N ALA A 40 35.62 -4.70 17.44
CA ALA A 40 34.87 -4.24 16.28
C ALA A 40 33.70 -3.37 16.74
N HIS A 41 33.30 -2.42 15.90
CA HIS A 41 32.13 -1.59 16.16
C HIS A 41 31.33 -1.31 14.89
N VAL A 42 30.05 -1.00 15.07
CA VAL A 42 29.17 -0.59 13.97
C VAL A 42 29.47 0.86 13.60
N ASN A 43 29.52 1.17 12.31
CA ASN A 43 29.74 2.53 11.84
C ASN A 43 28.41 3.30 11.74
N PRO A 44 28.31 4.52 12.29
CA PRO A 44 27.13 5.38 12.14
C PRO A 44 26.96 5.91 10.71
N GLU A 45 28.05 6.05 9.97
CA GLU A 45 28.08 6.55 8.58
C GLU A 45 28.73 5.47 7.68
N GLU A 46 28.42 5.47 6.38
CA GLU A 46 29.10 4.61 5.39
C GLU A 46 30.53 5.15 5.14
N ASP A 47 31.39 5.14 6.16
CA ASP A 47 32.83 5.36 5.99
C ASP A 47 33.45 4.08 5.40
N ASP A 48 34.09 4.22 4.24
CA ASP A 48 34.84 3.16 3.53
C ASP A 48 34.06 1.90 3.08
N GLY A 49 32.73 1.96 3.00
CA GLY A 49 31.90 0.94 2.32
C GLY A 49 31.66 -0.36 3.09
N GLU A 50 32.35 -0.59 4.21
CA GLU A 50 32.01 -1.64 5.17
C GLU A 50 31.27 -1.07 6.39
N PRO A 51 30.20 -1.72 6.85
CA PRO A 51 29.36 -1.14 7.88
C PRO A 51 29.82 -1.39 9.32
N TRP A 52 30.97 -2.05 9.47
CA TRP A 52 31.67 -2.23 10.72
C TRP A 52 33.12 -1.82 10.50
N THR A 53 33.76 -1.33 11.54
CA THR A 53 35.21 -1.17 11.55
C THR A 53 35.80 -2.21 12.48
N ILE A 54 36.74 -2.99 11.96
CA ILE A 54 37.57 -3.88 12.76
C ILE A 54 38.78 -3.06 13.23
N LEU A 55 38.89 -2.87 14.54
CA LEU A 55 40.01 -2.15 15.12
C LEU A 55 41.29 -3.01 15.07
N PRO A 56 42.46 -2.38 14.94
CA PRO A 56 43.73 -3.11 14.95
C PRO A 56 43.89 -3.89 16.26
N ARG A 57 44.46 -5.09 16.16
CA ARG A 57 44.73 -5.96 17.32
C ARG A 57 45.55 -5.21 18.38
N LYS A 58 45.09 -5.22 19.63
CA LYS A 58 45.80 -4.64 20.78
C LYS A 58 46.29 -5.74 21.71
N LEU A 59 47.53 -5.65 22.21
CA LEU A 59 48.01 -6.51 23.29
C LEU A 59 47.41 -6.03 24.62
N ALA A 60 47.17 -6.95 25.55
CA ALA A 60 46.58 -6.61 26.86
C ALA A 60 47.39 -5.55 27.63
N GLY A 61 48.72 -5.51 27.44
CA GLY A 61 49.60 -4.50 28.04
C GLY A 61 49.66 -3.14 27.31
N GLN A 62 48.95 -2.98 26.18
CA GLN A 62 48.91 -1.74 25.38
C GLN A 62 47.61 -0.94 25.57
N LEU A 63 46.75 -1.36 26.50
CA LEU A 63 45.55 -0.62 26.87
C LEU A 63 45.95 0.54 27.80
N GLU A 64 46.26 1.69 27.22
CA GLU A 64 46.56 2.92 27.99
C GLU A 64 45.28 3.66 28.40
N GLU A 65 44.23 3.60 27.56
CA GLU A 65 42.89 4.15 27.81
C GLU A 65 41.88 3.01 28.05
N GLY A 66 40.87 3.26 28.88
CA GLY A 66 39.85 2.27 29.18
C GLY A 66 38.91 2.03 28.00
N ILE A 67 38.51 0.77 27.77
CA ILE A 67 37.53 0.38 26.72
C ILE A 67 36.22 1.22 26.81
N LEU A 68 35.90 1.71 28.00
CA LEU A 68 34.74 2.57 28.27
C LEU A 68 34.77 3.89 27.47
N GLU A 69 35.93 4.50 27.25
CA GLU A 69 36.04 5.77 26.53
C GLU A 69 35.74 5.57 25.04
N GLU A 70 36.25 4.48 24.45
CA GLU A 70 35.93 4.08 23.07
C GLU A 70 34.42 3.83 22.89
N ILE A 71 33.78 3.12 23.82
CA ILE A 71 32.33 2.87 23.80
C ILE A 71 31.56 4.19 23.87
N LEU A 72 31.89 5.06 24.81
CA LEU A 72 31.22 6.35 24.99
C LEU A 72 31.40 7.27 23.78
N GLU A 73 32.54 7.22 23.10
CA GLU A 73 32.77 7.96 21.87
C GLU A 73 31.87 7.45 20.73
N ILE A 74 31.79 6.14 20.54
CA ILE A 74 30.95 5.49 19.52
C ILE A 74 29.46 5.77 19.80
N GLU A 75 29.02 5.59 21.05
CA GLU A 75 27.66 5.93 21.47
C GLU A 75 27.36 7.42 21.22
N SER A 76 28.32 8.31 21.49
CA SER A 76 28.17 9.74 21.22
C SER A 76 28.05 10.06 19.74
N ARG A 77 28.81 9.37 18.88
CA ARG A 77 28.70 9.51 17.41
C ARG A 77 27.35 9.00 16.91
N LEU A 78 26.91 7.82 17.35
CA LEU A 78 25.58 7.27 17.05
C LEU A 78 24.45 8.20 17.53
N ALA A 79 24.57 8.76 18.74
CA ALA A 79 23.59 9.69 19.29
C ALA A 79 23.53 11.03 18.53
N ARG A 80 24.67 11.56 18.07
CA ARG A 80 24.71 12.77 17.22
C ARG A 80 24.05 12.51 15.87
N PHE A 81 24.33 11.37 15.25
CA PHE A 81 23.67 10.96 14.01
C PHE A 81 22.14 10.90 14.17
N ARG A 82 21.66 10.25 15.25
CA ARG A 82 20.23 10.21 15.57
C ARG A 82 19.60 11.58 15.81
N ARG A 83 20.33 12.51 16.45
CA ARG A 83 19.84 13.88 16.72
C ARG A 83 19.72 14.73 15.46
N ASN A 84 20.53 14.45 14.44
CA ASN A 84 20.53 15.18 13.16
C ASN A 84 19.38 14.79 12.22
N LEU A 85 18.67 13.69 12.50
CA LEU A 85 17.47 13.27 11.76
C LEU A 85 16.29 14.24 12.02
N LYS A 86 15.61 14.72 10.98
CA LYS A 86 14.50 15.70 11.10
C LYS A 86 13.12 15.03 11.01
N GLY A 87 12.20 15.37 11.93
CA GLY A 87 10.75 15.07 11.80
C GLY A 87 10.42 13.57 11.67
N ALA A 88 9.72 13.16 10.61
CA ALA A 88 9.42 11.76 10.29
C ALA A 88 10.67 10.90 9.99
N GLN A 89 11.87 11.48 9.95
CA GLN A 89 13.13 10.73 9.98
C GLN A 89 13.49 10.22 11.38
N LYS A 90 12.77 10.64 12.44
CA LYS A 90 12.99 10.16 13.81
C LYS A 90 12.14 8.95 14.19
N GLU A 91 11.01 8.71 13.51
CA GLU A 91 10.04 7.66 13.83
C GLU A 91 9.48 7.04 12.54
N ASN A 92 9.22 5.73 12.53
CA ASN A 92 8.67 5.00 11.37
C ASN A 92 9.60 4.96 10.14
N ARG A 93 10.90 4.79 10.39
CA ARG A 93 11.88 4.52 9.32
C ARG A 93 11.72 3.08 8.84
N ALA A 94 11.57 2.90 7.53
CA ALA A 94 11.33 1.59 6.92
C ALA A 94 12.42 1.18 5.92
N PHE A 95 12.65 -0.13 5.86
CA PHE A 95 13.42 -0.79 4.81
C PHE A 95 12.47 -1.66 3.98
N LEU A 96 12.45 -1.44 2.67
CA LEU A 96 11.56 -2.19 1.77
C LEU A 96 12.24 -3.46 1.28
N VAL A 97 11.49 -4.56 1.22
CA VAL A 97 11.96 -5.86 0.75
C VAL A 97 11.02 -6.37 -0.34
N GLY A 98 11.51 -6.41 -1.57
CA GLY A 98 10.81 -6.98 -2.71
C GLY A 98 11.40 -8.35 -3.07
N VAL A 99 10.61 -9.41 -2.93
CA VAL A 99 10.99 -10.75 -3.37
C VAL A 99 10.04 -11.20 -4.47
N TYR A 100 10.59 -11.44 -5.66
CA TYR A 100 9.81 -11.71 -6.85
C TYR A 100 10.21 -13.05 -7.46
N PRO A 101 9.25 -13.91 -7.85
CA PRO A 101 9.55 -15.06 -8.71
C PRO A 101 10.12 -14.61 -10.05
N GLU A 102 10.94 -15.43 -10.70
CA GLU A 102 11.52 -15.13 -12.04
C GLU A 102 10.48 -15.19 -13.18
N THR A 103 9.23 -15.56 -12.88
CA THR A 103 8.17 -15.61 -13.89
C THR A 103 7.92 -14.23 -14.51
N HIS A 104 7.56 -14.23 -15.79
CA HIS A 104 7.16 -13.02 -16.52
C HIS A 104 5.96 -12.36 -15.83
N ARG A 105 6.23 -11.34 -15.02
CA ARG A 105 5.22 -10.39 -14.56
C ARG A 105 5.05 -9.30 -15.62
N LYS A 106 3.81 -8.83 -15.81
CA LYS A 106 3.53 -7.63 -16.60
C LYS A 106 4.29 -6.40 -16.09
N ARG A 107 4.63 -6.40 -14.80
CA ARG A 107 5.33 -5.32 -14.10
C ARG A 107 6.72 -5.74 -13.64
N THR A 108 7.68 -4.84 -13.76
CA THR A 108 9.04 -5.08 -13.26
C THR A 108 9.11 -4.93 -11.74
N PRO A 109 10.00 -5.68 -11.05
CA PRO A 109 10.26 -5.52 -9.61
C PRO A 109 10.53 -4.08 -9.16
N ALA A 110 11.23 -3.30 -9.98
CA ALA A 110 11.56 -1.91 -9.67
C ALA A 110 10.30 -1.04 -9.58
N GLN A 111 9.37 -1.22 -10.51
CA GLN A 111 8.11 -0.48 -10.53
C GLN A 111 7.23 -0.83 -9.32
N SER A 112 7.21 -2.11 -8.92
CA SER A 112 6.48 -2.56 -7.73
C SER A 112 7.01 -1.93 -6.45
N ILE A 113 8.33 -1.88 -6.29
CA ILE A 113 8.96 -1.17 -5.17
C ILE A 113 8.68 0.33 -5.20
N GLU A 114 8.68 0.96 -6.39
CA GLU A 114 8.40 2.40 -6.48
C GLU A 114 6.97 2.74 -6.04
N GLU A 115 5.99 1.91 -6.40
CA GLU A 115 4.64 2.04 -5.85
C GLU A 115 4.60 1.76 -4.34
N LEU A 116 5.35 0.78 -3.85
CA LEU A 116 5.42 0.53 -2.41
C LEU A 116 6.02 1.73 -1.65
N LYS A 117 6.99 2.44 -2.23
CA LYS A 117 7.50 3.70 -1.68
C LYS A 117 6.41 4.76 -1.63
N GLU A 118 5.60 4.90 -2.67
CA GLU A 118 4.47 5.84 -2.68
C GLU A 118 3.40 5.47 -1.63
N LEU A 119 3.15 4.18 -1.39
CA LEU A 119 2.31 3.71 -0.29
C LEU A 119 2.90 4.11 1.06
N CYS A 120 4.20 3.90 1.26
CA CYS A 120 4.90 4.30 2.49
C CYS A 120 4.82 5.81 2.72
N ARG A 121 5.06 6.61 1.67
CA ARG A 121 4.94 8.08 1.71
C ARG A 121 3.55 8.51 2.13
N THR A 122 2.52 7.83 1.61
CA THR A 122 1.12 8.05 1.98
C THR A 122 0.84 7.69 3.44
N ALA A 123 1.39 6.58 3.92
CA ALA A 123 1.27 6.13 5.30
C ALA A 123 2.05 6.99 6.30
N GLY A 124 2.88 7.93 5.84
CA GLY A 124 3.80 8.71 6.69
C GLY A 124 5.01 7.90 7.17
N VAL A 125 5.38 6.87 6.43
CA VAL A 125 6.55 6.01 6.67
C VAL A 125 7.72 6.51 5.83
N HIS A 126 8.88 6.71 6.45
CA HIS A 126 10.07 7.18 5.76
C HIS A 126 10.90 5.99 5.24
N VAL A 127 10.86 5.75 3.94
CA VAL A 127 11.69 4.72 3.32
C VAL A 127 13.15 5.16 3.32
N VAL A 128 14.01 4.38 3.96
CA VAL A 128 15.45 4.67 4.03
C VAL A 128 16.20 3.97 2.92
N ASP A 129 15.79 2.74 2.59
CA ASP A 129 16.42 1.92 1.56
C ASP A 129 15.47 0.81 1.10
N SER A 130 15.82 0.14 0.00
CA SER A 130 15.05 -0.96 -0.58
C SER A 130 15.95 -2.06 -1.12
N PHE A 131 15.55 -3.31 -0.92
CA PHE A 131 16.22 -4.48 -1.48
C PHE A 131 15.28 -5.24 -2.41
N ILE A 132 15.78 -5.59 -3.60
CA ILE A 132 15.06 -6.39 -4.59
C ILE A 132 15.82 -7.69 -4.81
N GLN A 133 15.11 -8.82 -4.66
CA GLN A 133 15.63 -10.13 -5.01
C GLN A 133 14.68 -10.84 -5.98
N ARG A 134 15.24 -11.32 -7.09
CA ARG A 134 14.58 -12.29 -7.97
C ARG A 134 14.98 -13.70 -7.53
N LYS A 135 14.00 -14.57 -7.33
CA LYS A 135 14.24 -15.94 -6.87
C LYS A 135 13.18 -16.89 -7.42
N ASN A 136 13.61 -17.96 -8.09
CA ASN A 136 12.71 -18.99 -8.63
C ASN A 136 11.75 -19.61 -7.60
N ARG A 137 12.23 -19.84 -6.37
CA ARG A 137 11.43 -20.44 -5.30
C ARG A 137 11.62 -19.68 -3.99
N LEU A 138 10.52 -19.17 -3.46
CA LEU A 138 10.49 -18.50 -2.17
C LEU A 138 10.88 -19.47 -1.05
N ASP A 139 11.64 -18.98 -0.08
CA ASP A 139 11.90 -19.77 1.12
C ASP A 139 10.60 -19.93 1.93
N PRO A 140 10.18 -21.14 2.28
CA PRO A 140 8.91 -21.34 2.98
C PRO A 140 8.90 -20.69 4.37
N SER A 141 10.06 -20.47 4.99
CA SER A 141 10.19 -19.98 6.35
C SER A 141 10.35 -18.47 6.48
N THR A 142 11.06 -17.81 5.56
CA THR A 142 11.32 -16.36 5.64
C THR A 142 11.19 -15.64 4.31
N VAL A 143 10.75 -16.33 3.25
CA VAL A 143 10.68 -15.86 1.84
C VAL A 143 12.05 -15.62 1.21
N LEU A 144 13.00 -15.09 1.99
CA LEU A 144 14.41 -14.89 1.73
C LEU A 144 15.26 -16.09 2.17
N GLY A 145 16.51 -16.17 1.72
CA GLY A 145 17.47 -17.08 2.34
C GLY A 145 18.05 -16.47 3.62
N LYS A 146 18.45 -17.30 4.60
CA LYS A 146 19.01 -16.84 5.89
C LYS A 146 20.13 -15.79 5.73
N GLY A 147 21.09 -16.02 4.85
CA GLY A 147 22.19 -15.07 4.63
C GLY A 147 21.76 -13.73 4.02
N LYS A 148 20.66 -13.71 3.25
CA LYS A 148 20.09 -12.45 2.72
C LYS A 148 19.28 -11.71 3.76
N LEU A 149 18.58 -12.44 4.63
CA LEU A 149 17.92 -11.82 5.77
C LEU A 149 18.96 -11.20 6.73
N GLU A 150 20.08 -11.87 6.97
CA GLU A 150 21.24 -11.32 7.70
C GLU A 150 21.73 -10.00 7.09
N GLU A 151 21.96 -9.98 5.78
CA GLU A 151 22.39 -8.78 5.06
C GLU A 151 21.39 -7.61 5.18
N ILE A 152 20.08 -7.90 5.10
CA ILE A 152 19.03 -6.88 5.23
C ILE A 152 18.94 -6.36 6.67
N VAL A 153 18.97 -7.25 7.66
CA VAL A 153 18.93 -6.86 9.09
C VAL A 153 20.14 -5.99 9.42
N LEU A 154 21.30 -6.31 8.87
CA LEU A 154 22.49 -5.49 9.00
C LEU A 154 22.31 -4.07 8.47
N LYS A 155 21.89 -3.96 7.21
CA LYS A 155 21.60 -2.67 6.59
C LYS A 155 20.53 -1.89 7.35
N ALA A 156 19.52 -2.58 7.86
CA ALA A 156 18.46 -1.98 8.66
C ALA A 156 18.98 -1.42 10.00
N LEU A 157 19.84 -2.15 10.72
CA LEU A 157 20.44 -1.69 11.98
C LEU A 157 21.32 -0.46 11.79
N GLN A 158 22.19 -0.48 10.78
CA GLN A 158 23.06 0.66 10.40
C GLN A 158 22.23 1.90 10.08
N LYS A 159 21.20 1.71 9.27
CA LYS A 159 20.31 2.79 8.84
C LYS A 159 19.25 3.14 9.88
N HIS A 160 19.33 2.57 11.08
CA HIS A 160 18.40 2.77 12.21
C HIS A 160 16.93 2.65 11.78
N VAL A 161 16.63 1.59 11.05
CA VAL A 161 15.28 1.25 10.59
C VAL A 161 14.53 0.56 11.73
N GLU A 162 13.26 0.89 11.90
CA GLU A 162 12.37 0.32 12.92
C GLU A 162 11.37 -0.68 12.33
N LEU A 163 11.20 -0.64 11.01
CA LEU A 163 10.13 -1.33 10.29
C LEU A 163 10.67 -1.99 9.00
N LEU A 164 10.37 -3.28 8.83
CA LEU A 164 10.56 -3.98 7.55
C LEU A 164 9.23 -4.10 6.82
N ILE A 165 9.20 -3.70 5.55
CA ILE A 165 8.00 -3.74 4.71
C ILE A 165 8.23 -4.65 3.52
N PHE A 166 7.42 -5.70 3.39
CA PHE A 166 7.50 -6.66 2.30
C PHE A 166 6.48 -6.38 1.20
N ASP A 167 6.92 -6.37 -0.06
CA ASP A 167 6.06 -6.19 -1.25
C ASP A 167 5.33 -7.48 -1.67
N LEU A 168 5.04 -8.34 -0.70
CA LEU A 168 4.30 -9.59 -0.89
C LEU A 168 3.63 -9.96 0.42
N GLU A 169 2.55 -10.71 0.35
CA GLU A 169 1.83 -11.17 1.53
C GLU A 169 2.61 -12.26 2.26
N LEU A 170 2.92 -12.01 3.54
CA LEU A 170 3.65 -12.94 4.38
C LEU A 170 2.69 -13.83 5.16
N THR A 171 2.96 -15.12 5.28
CA THR A 171 2.23 -15.94 6.25
C THR A 171 2.55 -15.47 7.68
N PRO A 172 1.69 -15.70 8.69
CA PRO A 172 1.97 -15.35 10.09
C PRO A 172 3.22 -16.04 10.61
N SER A 173 3.49 -17.26 10.16
CA SER A 173 4.71 -17.99 10.51
C SER A 173 5.95 -17.32 9.95
N GLN A 174 5.89 -16.84 8.70
CA GLN A 174 6.98 -16.09 8.08
C GLN A 174 7.19 -14.75 8.76
N ALA A 175 6.12 -13.96 8.91
CA ALA A 175 6.18 -12.66 9.56
C ALA A 175 6.73 -12.76 10.99
N LYS A 176 6.29 -13.76 11.77
CA LYS A 176 6.80 -14.01 13.11
C LYS A 176 8.28 -14.41 13.10
N LYS A 177 8.69 -15.37 12.25
CA LYS A 177 10.11 -15.77 12.17
C LYS A 177 11.02 -14.62 11.75
N ILE A 178 10.61 -13.83 10.77
CA ILE A 178 11.36 -12.65 10.32
C ILE A 178 11.40 -11.62 11.45
N SER A 179 10.28 -11.37 12.14
CA SER A 179 10.20 -10.44 13.26
C SER A 179 11.04 -10.89 14.45
N ASP A 180 11.04 -12.18 14.80
CA ASP A 180 11.84 -12.73 15.91
C ASP A 180 13.34 -12.70 15.57
N TYR A 181 13.69 -12.94 14.30
CA TYR A 181 15.07 -12.90 13.83
C TYR A 181 15.62 -11.47 13.69
N ALA A 182 14.82 -10.59 13.08
CA ALA A 182 15.15 -9.20 12.84
C ALA A 182 14.92 -8.32 14.08
N ASP A 183 14.13 -8.77 15.07
CA ASP A 183 13.69 -8.00 16.23
C ASP A 183 13.35 -6.55 15.84
N LEU A 184 12.59 -6.48 14.75
CA LEU A 184 12.03 -5.31 14.12
C LEU A 184 10.57 -5.62 13.82
N LYS A 185 9.74 -4.56 13.75
CA LYS A 185 8.36 -4.73 13.31
C LYS A 185 8.36 -5.12 11.84
N VAL A 186 7.60 -6.15 11.48
CA VAL A 186 7.44 -6.60 10.09
C VAL A 186 6.00 -6.38 9.67
N ILE A 187 5.81 -5.71 8.53
CA ILE A 187 4.51 -5.58 7.86
C ILE A 187 4.64 -6.00 6.41
N ASP A 188 3.53 -6.47 5.84
CA ASP A 188 3.43 -6.72 4.40
C ASP A 188 2.64 -5.60 3.69
N ARG A 189 2.58 -5.71 2.37
CA ARG A 189 1.84 -4.80 1.49
C ARG A 189 0.37 -4.68 1.90
N THR A 190 -0.29 -5.80 2.25
CA THR A 190 -1.70 -5.84 2.65
C THR A 190 -1.96 -5.02 3.91
N GLN A 191 -1.14 -5.21 4.95
CA GLN A 191 -1.23 -4.47 6.20
C GLN A 191 -0.95 -2.97 5.99
N LEU A 192 0.04 -2.62 5.17
CA LEU A 192 0.34 -1.22 4.85
C LEU A 192 -0.85 -0.52 4.20
N ILE A 193 -1.48 -1.18 3.23
CA ILE A 193 -2.67 -0.68 2.54
C ILE A 193 -3.83 -0.49 3.52
N LEU A 194 -4.09 -1.47 4.40
CA LEU A 194 -5.10 -1.39 5.46
C LEU A 194 -4.86 -0.22 6.42
N ASP A 195 -3.60 0.03 6.80
CA ASP A 195 -3.23 1.14 7.70
C ASP A 195 -3.45 2.50 7.03
N ILE A 196 -3.15 2.63 5.73
CA ILE A 196 -3.47 3.83 4.94
C ILE A 196 -4.98 4.07 4.94
N PHE A 197 -5.77 3.04 4.69
CA PHE A 197 -7.22 3.14 4.69
C PHE A 197 -7.78 3.53 6.05
N ALA A 198 -7.26 2.97 7.13
CA ALA A 198 -7.67 3.32 8.48
C ALA A 198 -7.42 4.81 8.79
N LYS A 199 -6.31 5.37 8.29
CA LYS A 199 -6.00 6.81 8.41
C LYS A 199 -6.95 7.69 7.58
N ASN A 200 -7.36 7.21 6.41
CA ASN A 200 -8.17 8.00 5.47
C ASN A 200 -9.69 7.84 5.68
N ALA A 201 -10.15 6.82 6.40
CA ALA A 201 -11.56 6.58 6.72
C ALA A 201 -12.12 7.62 7.70
N LYS A 202 -12.92 8.57 7.20
CA LYS A 202 -13.55 9.61 8.04
C LYS A 202 -15.00 9.27 8.34
N SER A 203 -15.73 8.76 7.36
CA SER A 203 -17.14 8.40 7.48
C SER A 203 -17.34 7.16 8.35
N ARG A 204 -18.55 7.01 8.89
CA ARG A 204 -18.91 5.79 9.63
C ARG A 204 -18.87 4.54 8.73
N ASP A 205 -19.29 4.66 7.47
CA ASP A 205 -19.30 3.53 6.53
C ASP A 205 -17.88 3.08 6.19
N GLY A 206 -17.00 4.01 5.84
CA GLY A 206 -15.59 3.74 5.57
C GLY A 206 -14.89 3.13 6.78
N LYS A 207 -15.13 3.65 8.00
CA LYS A 207 -14.57 3.07 9.23
C LYS A 207 -15.00 1.63 9.47
N LEU A 208 -16.29 1.32 9.26
CA LEU A 208 -16.81 -0.04 9.42
C LEU A 208 -16.22 -1.01 8.38
N GLN A 209 -16.05 -0.56 7.13
CA GLN A 209 -15.45 -1.37 6.06
C GLN A 209 -13.97 -1.65 6.33
N VAL A 210 -13.21 -0.65 6.76
CA VAL A 210 -11.80 -0.84 7.11
C VAL A 210 -11.65 -1.76 8.31
N GLU A 211 -12.45 -1.57 9.36
CA GLU A 211 -12.44 -2.47 10.53
C GLU A 211 -12.78 -3.91 10.11
N LEU A 212 -13.80 -4.09 9.25
CA LEU A 212 -14.15 -5.41 8.73
C LEU A 212 -12.99 -6.04 7.95
N ALA A 213 -12.33 -5.27 7.08
CA ALA A 213 -11.20 -5.73 6.29
C ALA A 213 -10.01 -6.14 7.18
N GLN A 214 -9.67 -5.33 8.18
CA GLN A 214 -8.63 -5.63 9.17
C GLN A 214 -8.93 -6.91 9.96
N LEU A 215 -10.18 -7.09 10.40
CA LEU A 215 -10.58 -8.29 11.14
C LEU A 215 -10.59 -9.55 10.26
N LYS A 216 -11.02 -9.46 9.00
CA LYS A 216 -10.97 -10.57 8.05
C LYS A 216 -9.54 -11.01 7.78
N TYR A 217 -8.65 -10.04 7.56
CA TYR A 217 -7.23 -10.28 7.40
C TYR A 217 -6.60 -10.90 8.66
N LEU A 218 -6.88 -10.35 9.84
CA LEU A 218 -6.41 -10.91 11.11
C LEU A 218 -6.93 -12.33 11.36
N LYS A 219 -8.19 -12.62 11.01
CA LYS A 219 -8.81 -13.94 11.16
C LYS A 219 -8.06 -15.02 10.37
N GLY A 220 -7.69 -14.73 9.12
CA GLY A 220 -6.88 -15.64 8.31
C GLY A 220 -5.58 -15.99 9.02
N ARG A 221 -4.93 -14.95 9.57
CA ARG A 221 -3.66 -15.10 10.29
C ARG A 221 -3.75 -15.86 11.62
N LEU A 222 -4.85 -15.72 12.36
CA LEU A 222 -5.07 -16.46 13.62
C LEU A 222 -5.22 -17.97 13.37
N THR A 223 -5.85 -18.35 12.26
CA THR A 223 -6.08 -19.77 11.92
C THR A 223 -4.75 -20.51 11.69
N GLU A 224 -3.78 -19.86 11.02
CA GLU A 224 -2.46 -20.46 10.78
C GLU A 224 -1.58 -20.53 12.04
N LEU A 225 -1.83 -19.68 13.04
CA LEU A 225 -1.15 -19.73 14.34
C LEU A 225 -1.67 -20.90 15.20
N ASP A 226 -2.98 -21.17 15.16
CA ASP A 226 -3.61 -22.29 15.88
C ASP A 226 -3.09 -23.65 15.38
N ASP A 227 -2.97 -23.85 14.07
CA ASP A 227 -2.46 -25.11 13.50
C ASP A 227 -1.03 -25.44 13.95
N ASN A 228 -0.19 -24.41 14.13
CA ASN A 228 1.18 -24.57 14.61
C ASN A 228 1.25 -24.84 16.13
N MET A 229 0.40 -24.17 16.91
CA MET A 229 0.33 -24.38 18.36
C MET A 229 -0.32 -25.71 18.70
N SER A 230 -1.34 -26.15 17.97
CA SER A 230 -1.97 -27.46 18.11
C SER A 230 -0.97 -28.61 17.91
N ARG A 231 -0.02 -28.45 16.96
CA ARG A 231 1.07 -29.42 16.74
C ARG A 231 2.13 -29.42 17.86
N LEU A 232 2.48 -28.26 18.40
CA LEU A 232 3.41 -28.13 19.55
C LEU A 232 2.79 -28.62 20.88
N THR A 233 1.47 -28.51 21.02
CA THR A 233 0.72 -28.91 22.23
C THR A 233 0.24 -30.37 22.14
N GLY A 234 0.54 -31.07 21.04
CA GLY A 234 0.28 -32.48 20.82
C GLY A 234 1.20 -33.37 21.65
N GLY A 235 0.90 -33.52 22.93
CA GLY A 235 1.60 -34.48 23.78
C GLY A 235 0.86 -34.80 25.07
N ILE A 236 0.65 -33.84 25.97
CA ILE A 236 0.15 -34.12 27.32
C ILE A 236 -0.67 -32.93 27.82
N GLY A 237 -1.97 -33.12 28.09
CA GLY A 237 -2.68 -32.34 29.10
C GLY A 237 -3.81 -31.37 28.70
N GLY A 238 -4.43 -31.50 27.53
CA GLY A 238 -5.56 -30.65 27.11
C GLY A 238 -6.96 -31.27 27.21
N ARG A 239 -7.19 -32.27 28.07
CA ARG A 239 -8.53 -32.88 28.26
C ARG A 239 -9.29 -32.19 29.39
N GLY A 240 -9.63 -30.92 29.20
CA GLY A 240 -10.62 -30.21 29.98
C GLY A 240 -11.64 -29.55 29.04
N PRO A 241 -12.93 -29.45 29.39
CA PRO A 241 -14.00 -28.89 28.55
C PRO A 241 -13.93 -27.35 28.41
N GLY A 242 -12.76 -26.74 28.61
CA GLY A 242 -12.57 -25.29 28.48
C GLY A 242 -12.05 -24.94 27.08
N GLU A 243 -12.75 -24.04 26.39
CA GLU A 243 -12.31 -23.43 25.13
C GLU A 243 -10.88 -22.88 25.29
N THR A 244 -10.00 -23.13 24.32
CA THR A 244 -8.62 -22.59 24.38
C THR A 244 -8.62 -21.06 24.24
N LYS A 245 -7.62 -20.38 24.80
CA LYS A 245 -7.53 -18.89 24.70
C LYS A 245 -7.55 -18.38 23.25
N LEU A 246 -7.01 -19.16 22.31
CA LEU A 246 -6.99 -18.84 20.88
C LEU A 246 -8.38 -19.04 20.24
N GLU A 247 -9.08 -20.11 20.59
CA GLU A 247 -10.45 -20.39 20.17
C GLU A 247 -11.43 -19.31 20.66
N ILE A 248 -11.31 -18.87 21.92
CA ILE A 248 -12.07 -17.73 22.46
C ILE A 248 -11.77 -16.45 21.65
N GLY A 249 -10.50 -16.21 21.33
CA GLY A 249 -10.07 -15.07 20.52
C GLY A 249 -10.69 -15.10 19.11
N LYS A 250 -10.64 -16.26 18.46
CA LYS A 250 -11.25 -16.50 17.14
C LYS A 250 -12.74 -16.25 17.16
N ARG A 251 -13.45 -16.82 18.13
CA ARG A 251 -14.89 -16.64 18.30
C ARG A 251 -15.26 -15.17 18.46
N ARG A 252 -14.51 -14.40 19.26
CA ARG A 252 -14.72 -12.95 19.42
C ARG A 252 -14.53 -12.18 18.11
N VAL A 253 -13.50 -12.53 17.32
CA VAL A 253 -13.26 -11.93 16.00
C VAL A 253 -14.41 -12.25 15.05
N GLU A 254 -14.89 -13.50 15.03
CA GLU A 254 -16.03 -13.91 14.19
C GLU A 254 -17.33 -13.24 14.59
N GLU A 255 -17.63 -13.16 15.89
CA GLU A 255 -18.80 -12.44 16.41
C GLU A 255 -18.75 -10.95 16.02
N ARG A 256 -17.55 -10.33 16.08
CA ARG A 256 -17.37 -8.94 15.67
C ARG A 256 -17.56 -8.77 14.16
N ILE A 257 -16.99 -9.65 13.34
CA ILE A 257 -17.19 -9.65 11.88
C ILE A 257 -18.68 -9.75 11.55
N SER A 258 -19.41 -10.68 12.17
CA SER A 258 -20.84 -10.87 11.92
C SER A 258 -21.66 -9.61 12.25
N ARG A 259 -21.35 -8.95 13.39
CA ARG A 259 -21.99 -7.68 13.76
C ARG A 259 -21.71 -6.56 12.75
N LEU A 260 -20.45 -6.42 12.32
CA LEU A 260 -20.07 -5.40 11.34
C LEU A 260 -20.75 -5.64 9.98
N GLU A 261 -20.85 -6.90 9.53
CA GLU A 261 -21.56 -7.25 8.30
C GLU A 261 -23.06 -6.94 8.38
N GLN A 262 -23.69 -7.16 9.54
CA GLN A 262 -25.08 -6.75 9.79
C GLN A 262 -25.26 -5.24 9.77
N GLU A 263 -24.35 -4.49 10.39
CA GLU A 263 -24.36 -3.02 10.35
C GLU A 263 -24.22 -2.50 8.91
N LEU A 264 -23.28 -3.04 8.13
CA LEU A 264 -23.10 -2.68 6.72
C LEU A 264 -24.34 -3.01 5.87
N LYS A 265 -25.01 -4.13 6.12
CA LYS A 265 -26.26 -4.48 5.44
C LYS A 265 -27.36 -3.45 5.72
N SER A 266 -27.41 -2.89 6.92
CA SER A 266 -28.36 -1.81 7.27
C SER A 266 -28.04 -0.51 6.53
N LEU A 267 -26.76 -0.20 6.33
CA LEU A 267 -26.31 0.97 5.55
C LEU A 267 -26.61 0.81 4.06
N LYS A 268 -26.43 -0.40 3.51
CA LYS A 268 -26.81 -0.72 2.12
C LYS A 268 -28.30 -0.44 1.85
N LYS A 269 -29.21 -0.82 2.76
CA LYS A 269 -30.65 -0.49 2.64
C LYS A 269 -30.92 1.02 2.60
N ARG A 270 -30.16 1.82 3.37
CA ARG A 270 -30.27 3.29 3.33
C ARG A 270 -29.83 3.84 1.97
N ARG A 271 -28.73 3.31 1.41
CA ARG A 271 -28.26 3.65 0.06
C ARG A 271 -29.29 3.31 -1.01
N GLU A 272 -29.86 2.11 -0.98
CA GLU A 272 -30.92 1.69 -1.91
C GLU A 272 -32.14 2.63 -1.87
N THR A 273 -32.52 3.10 -0.68
CA THR A 273 -33.63 4.05 -0.52
C THR A 273 -33.28 5.41 -1.15
N ALA A 274 -32.06 5.90 -0.94
CA ALA A 274 -31.57 7.12 -1.59
C ALA A 274 -31.46 6.96 -3.11
N ARG A 275 -31.09 5.76 -3.60
CA ARG A 275 -31.06 5.41 -5.02
C ARG A 275 -32.47 5.44 -5.63
N ARG A 276 -33.47 4.82 -5.00
CA ARG A 276 -34.87 4.83 -5.48
C ARG A 276 -35.42 6.26 -5.59
N ARG A 277 -35.11 7.14 -4.63
CA ARG A 277 -35.50 8.56 -4.71
C ARG A 277 -34.81 9.28 -5.87
N ARG A 278 -33.52 9.01 -6.12
CA ARG A 278 -32.77 9.59 -7.25
C ARG A 278 -33.31 9.13 -8.60
N LYS A 279 -33.54 7.82 -8.76
CA LYS A 279 -34.13 7.26 -9.98
C LYS A 279 -35.53 7.83 -10.27
N LYS A 280 -36.30 8.12 -9.22
CA LYS A 280 -37.61 8.80 -9.35
C LYS A 280 -37.48 10.25 -9.83
N ASN A 281 -36.38 10.92 -9.52
CA ASN A 281 -36.12 12.30 -9.90
C ASN A 281 -35.30 12.43 -11.20
N GLU A 282 -35.00 11.31 -11.87
CA GLU A 282 -34.25 11.24 -13.14
C GLU A 282 -32.91 12.00 -13.14
N ILE A 283 -32.23 12.06 -11.99
CA ILE A 283 -30.92 12.71 -11.88
C ILE A 283 -29.83 11.67 -12.19
N PRO A 284 -29.10 11.82 -13.31
CA PRO A 284 -28.05 10.88 -13.70
C PRO A 284 -26.79 11.01 -12.81
N VAL A 285 -26.07 9.90 -12.68
CA VAL A 285 -24.86 9.76 -11.86
C VAL A 285 -23.67 9.42 -12.73
N CYS A 286 -22.58 10.17 -12.55
CA CYS A 286 -21.31 9.97 -13.21
C CYS A 286 -20.25 9.55 -12.18
N GLY A 287 -19.71 8.34 -12.31
CA GLY A 287 -18.69 7.81 -11.42
C GLY A 287 -17.29 8.06 -11.96
N ILE A 288 -16.39 8.62 -11.15
CA ILE A 288 -14.98 8.77 -11.52
C ILE A 288 -14.23 7.51 -11.08
N VAL A 289 -13.61 6.84 -12.04
CA VAL A 289 -12.80 5.62 -11.83
C VAL A 289 -11.38 5.84 -12.35
N GLY A 290 -10.44 5.03 -11.85
CA GLY A 290 -9.05 5.12 -12.28
C GLY A 290 -8.05 4.82 -11.17
N TYR A 291 -6.80 4.71 -11.57
CA TYR A 291 -5.70 4.34 -10.69
C TYR A 291 -5.53 5.33 -9.52
N THR A 292 -4.95 4.87 -8.41
CA THR A 292 -4.55 5.75 -7.31
C THR A 292 -3.61 6.84 -7.84
N ASN A 293 -3.79 8.07 -7.35
CA ASN A 293 -3.07 9.25 -7.85
C ASN A 293 -3.29 9.62 -9.34
N ALA A 294 -4.27 9.05 -10.05
CA ALA A 294 -4.61 9.49 -11.41
C ALA A 294 -5.16 10.94 -11.49
N GLY A 295 -5.46 11.55 -10.34
CA GLY A 295 -6.03 12.90 -10.24
C GLY A 295 -7.55 12.94 -10.24
N LYS A 296 -8.23 11.85 -9.86
CA LYS A 296 -9.70 11.76 -9.76
C LYS A 296 -10.33 12.84 -8.87
N SER A 297 -9.82 13.02 -7.65
CA SER A 297 -10.30 14.04 -6.71
C SER A 297 -9.98 15.45 -7.19
N THR A 298 -8.81 15.64 -7.82
CA THR A 298 -8.45 16.91 -8.48
C THR A 298 -9.44 17.25 -9.59
N LEU A 299 -9.81 16.27 -10.40
CA LEU A 299 -10.79 16.43 -11.48
C LEU A 299 -12.17 16.77 -10.92
N LEU A 300 -12.65 16.07 -9.89
CA LEU A 300 -13.91 16.39 -9.22
C LEU A 300 -13.93 17.85 -8.75
N ASN A 301 -12.86 18.31 -8.10
CA ASN A 301 -12.75 19.69 -7.61
C ASN A 301 -12.80 20.70 -8.75
N ALA A 302 -12.04 20.44 -9.80
CA ALA A 302 -11.94 21.35 -10.93
C ALA A 302 -13.29 21.46 -11.66
N LEU A 303 -14.01 20.34 -11.84
CA LEU A 303 -15.34 20.32 -12.44
C LEU A 303 -16.41 21.00 -11.56
N THR A 304 -16.28 20.89 -10.23
CA THR A 304 -17.30 21.37 -9.29
C THR A 304 -16.99 22.73 -8.66
N LYS A 305 -15.84 23.34 -9.01
CA LYS A 305 -15.27 24.52 -8.34
C LYS A 305 -15.24 24.37 -6.80
N SER A 306 -15.02 23.16 -6.30
CA SER A 306 -15.06 22.85 -4.88
C SER A 306 -13.66 22.60 -4.30
N HIS A 307 -13.52 22.77 -2.99
CA HIS A 307 -12.28 22.55 -2.25
C HIS A 307 -12.28 21.19 -1.52
N VAL A 308 -12.44 20.06 -2.24
CA VAL A 308 -12.04 18.76 -1.67
C VAL A 308 -10.52 18.75 -1.58
N LEU A 309 -9.95 18.31 -0.46
CA LEU A 309 -8.49 18.20 -0.36
C LEU A 309 -8.00 17.14 -1.34
N SER A 310 -7.28 17.56 -2.38
CA SER A 310 -6.60 16.68 -3.31
C SER A 310 -5.11 16.73 -2.99
N GLU A 311 -4.60 15.68 -2.34
CA GLU A 311 -3.16 15.53 -2.09
C GLU A 311 -2.58 14.55 -3.11
N ASN A 312 -1.32 14.78 -3.53
CA ASN A 312 -0.57 13.83 -4.33
C ASN A 312 -0.10 12.68 -3.41
N LYS A 313 -1.04 11.81 -3.02
CA LYS A 313 -0.86 10.64 -2.15
C LYS A 313 -1.77 9.51 -2.66
N LEU A 314 -1.36 8.26 -2.47
CA LEU A 314 -2.20 7.10 -2.81
C LEU A 314 -3.40 7.03 -1.86
N PHE A 315 -4.53 6.48 -2.32
CA PHE A 315 -5.75 6.32 -1.52
C PHE A 315 -6.24 7.57 -0.77
N ALA A 316 -5.95 8.78 -1.27
CA ALA A 316 -6.37 10.04 -0.66
C ALA A 316 -7.90 10.12 -0.43
N THR A 317 -8.67 9.40 -1.24
CA THR A 317 -10.12 9.28 -1.13
C THR A 317 -10.52 7.83 -0.87
N LEU A 318 -11.03 7.56 0.33
CA LEU A 318 -11.68 6.29 0.69
C LEU A 318 -13.20 6.43 0.72
N ASP A 319 -13.71 7.53 1.28
CA ASP A 319 -15.14 7.80 1.34
C ASP A 319 -15.60 8.43 0.01
N PRO A 320 -16.62 7.86 -0.68
CA PRO A 320 -17.09 8.42 -1.93
C PRO A 320 -17.59 9.84 -1.72
N THR A 321 -17.15 10.75 -2.59
CA THR A 321 -17.52 12.16 -2.50
C THR A 321 -18.35 12.54 -3.72
N SER A 322 -19.65 12.75 -3.50
CA SER A 322 -20.56 13.17 -4.56
C SER A 322 -20.81 14.67 -4.54
N ARG A 323 -20.91 15.28 -5.72
CA ARG A 323 -21.24 16.69 -5.95
C ARG A 323 -22.22 16.83 -7.09
N ARG A 324 -23.07 17.86 -7.01
CA ARG A 324 -24.00 18.19 -8.09
C ARG A 324 -23.39 19.26 -8.99
N ILE A 325 -23.50 19.04 -10.30
CA ILE A 325 -23.18 20.02 -11.33
C ILE A 325 -24.47 20.33 -12.08
N ARG A 326 -24.67 21.62 -12.39
CA ARG A 326 -25.80 22.11 -13.16
C ARG A 326 -25.34 22.51 -14.55
N PHE A 327 -26.02 21.97 -15.56
CA PHE A 327 -25.89 22.39 -16.95
C PHE A 327 -26.91 23.48 -17.27
N PRO A 328 -26.74 24.19 -18.40
CA PRO A 328 -27.80 25.01 -18.97
C PRO A 328 -29.10 24.19 -19.15
N GLN A 329 -30.27 24.86 -19.15
CA GLN A 329 -31.60 24.21 -19.31
C GLN A 329 -32.10 23.37 -18.11
N GLU A 330 -31.74 23.76 -16.88
CA GLU A 330 -32.20 23.10 -15.62
C GLU A 330 -31.82 21.61 -15.49
N ARG A 331 -30.80 21.17 -16.23
CA ARG A 331 -30.26 19.81 -16.14
C ARG A 331 -29.25 19.71 -15.01
N GLU A 332 -29.35 18.67 -14.19
CA GLU A 332 -28.41 18.40 -13.10
C GLU A 332 -27.81 17.01 -13.24
N ILE A 333 -26.51 16.87 -12.98
CA ILE A 333 -25.83 15.58 -12.84
C ILE A 333 -25.16 15.48 -11.47
N ILE A 334 -24.98 14.26 -10.97
CA ILE A 334 -24.16 13.99 -9.79
C ILE A 334 -22.84 13.38 -10.24
N ILE A 335 -21.71 13.99 -9.90
CA ILE A 335 -20.39 13.37 -10.07
C ILE A 335 -19.94 12.80 -8.74
N SER A 336 -19.54 11.53 -8.71
CA SER A 336 -19.05 10.84 -7.51
C SER A 336 -17.58 10.42 -7.71
N ASP A 337 -16.70 10.92 -6.84
CA ASP A 337 -15.32 10.44 -6.76
C ASP A 337 -15.27 9.15 -5.94
N THR A 338 -14.49 8.18 -6.40
CA THR A 338 -14.41 6.83 -5.81
C THR A 338 -12.98 6.46 -5.41
N VAL A 339 -12.86 5.36 -4.69
CA VAL A 339 -11.57 4.83 -4.25
C VAL A 339 -10.70 4.52 -5.46
N GLY A 340 -9.44 4.95 -5.43
CA GLY A 340 -8.50 4.63 -6.49
C GLY A 340 -8.08 3.16 -6.49
N PHE A 341 -7.86 2.61 -7.68
CA PHE A 341 -7.37 1.25 -7.84
C PHE A 341 -5.84 1.16 -7.65
N ILE A 342 -5.39 -0.01 -7.23
CA ILE A 342 -3.97 -0.37 -7.14
C ILE A 342 -3.77 -1.79 -7.69
N HIS A 343 -2.56 -2.10 -8.13
CA HIS A 343 -2.15 -3.42 -8.58
C HIS A 343 -2.11 -4.38 -7.39
N ASP A 344 -2.41 -5.64 -7.68
CA ASP A 344 -2.32 -6.75 -6.74
C ASP A 344 -3.06 -6.46 -5.43
N LEU A 345 -4.31 -5.97 -5.52
CA LEU A 345 -5.21 -5.86 -4.39
C LEU A 345 -5.46 -7.26 -3.80
N PRO A 346 -5.12 -7.50 -2.52
CA PRO A 346 -5.39 -8.77 -1.87
C PRO A 346 -6.87 -9.14 -1.96
N PRO A 347 -7.23 -10.42 -2.20
CA PRO A 347 -8.62 -10.86 -2.30
C PRO A 347 -9.47 -10.50 -1.07
N GLU A 348 -8.88 -10.51 0.12
CA GLU A 348 -9.50 -10.16 1.39
C GLU A 348 -9.93 -8.68 1.40
N LEU A 349 -9.10 -7.83 0.81
CA LEU A 349 -9.38 -6.40 0.64
C LEU A 349 -10.40 -6.18 -0.46
N SER A 350 -10.29 -6.88 -1.59
CA SER A 350 -11.24 -6.79 -2.71
C SER A 350 -12.69 -6.92 -2.25
N ASN A 351 -13.00 -7.86 -1.34
CA ASN A 351 -14.37 -8.03 -0.84
C ASN A 351 -14.89 -6.87 0.02
N ALA A 352 -14.01 -6.20 0.78
CA ALA A 352 -14.37 -5.00 1.54
C ALA A 352 -14.55 -3.79 0.60
N PHE A 353 -13.70 -3.68 -0.43
CA PHE A 353 -13.80 -2.66 -1.46
C PHE A 353 -14.98 -2.85 -2.42
N LYS A 354 -15.38 -4.09 -2.69
CA LYS A 354 -16.58 -4.41 -3.48
C LYS A 354 -17.80 -3.66 -2.94
N ALA A 355 -17.98 -3.57 -1.63
CA ALA A 355 -19.10 -2.84 -1.04
C ALA A 355 -19.05 -1.31 -1.29
N THR A 356 -17.84 -0.72 -1.37
CA THR A 356 -17.66 0.69 -1.75
C THR A 356 -17.76 0.91 -3.26
N LEU A 357 -17.33 -0.07 -4.05
CA LEU A 357 -17.32 -0.03 -5.51
C LEU A 357 -18.65 -0.46 -6.12
N GLU A 358 -19.53 -1.13 -5.36
CA GLU A 358 -20.93 -1.37 -5.72
C GLU A 358 -21.66 -0.05 -6.02
N GLU A 359 -21.23 1.08 -5.42
CA GLU A 359 -21.75 2.40 -5.74
C GLU A 359 -21.45 2.83 -7.18
N LEU A 360 -20.37 2.32 -7.79
CA LEU A 360 -20.09 2.54 -9.22
C LEU A 360 -21.15 1.88 -10.12
N GLY A 361 -21.73 0.76 -9.69
CA GLY A 361 -22.84 0.09 -10.38
C GLY A 361 -24.14 0.89 -10.41
N ASP A 362 -24.22 1.99 -9.64
CA ASP A 362 -25.30 2.96 -9.73
C ASP A 362 -25.01 4.09 -10.73
N SER A 363 -23.86 4.10 -11.38
CA SER A 363 -23.47 5.14 -12.34
C SER A 363 -24.12 4.90 -13.70
N ASP A 364 -24.62 5.96 -14.32
CA ASP A 364 -25.09 5.97 -15.69
C ASP A 364 -23.93 6.18 -16.68
N LEU A 365 -22.79 6.71 -16.19
CA LEU A 365 -21.58 6.96 -16.97
C LEU A 365 -20.34 6.84 -16.08
N LEU A 366 -19.27 6.21 -16.57
CA LEU A 366 -17.96 6.19 -15.91
C LEU A 366 -16.96 7.13 -16.59
N LEU A 367 -16.25 7.94 -15.81
CA LEU A 367 -15.07 8.68 -16.26
C LEU A 367 -13.84 7.90 -15.86
N HIS A 368 -13.17 7.28 -16.83
CA HIS A 368 -11.93 6.56 -16.59
C HIS A 368 -10.75 7.52 -16.67
N VAL A 369 -10.29 8.00 -15.51
CA VAL A 369 -9.18 8.94 -15.40
C VAL A 369 -7.85 8.18 -15.37
N VAL A 370 -6.99 8.51 -16.32
CA VAL A 370 -5.67 7.92 -16.51
C VAL A 370 -4.60 9.00 -16.43
N ASP A 371 -3.53 8.76 -15.67
CA ASP A 371 -2.39 9.67 -15.61
C ASP A 371 -1.42 9.35 -16.76
N VAL A 372 -1.47 10.13 -17.84
CA VAL A 372 -0.62 9.90 -19.02
C VAL A 372 0.84 10.29 -18.81
N SER A 373 1.14 11.05 -17.75
CA SER A 373 2.53 11.38 -17.40
C SER A 373 3.27 10.19 -16.77
N ASN A 374 2.53 9.17 -16.35
CA ASN A 374 3.11 7.95 -15.82
C ASN A 374 3.53 7.01 -16.96
N PRO A 375 4.81 6.57 -17.05
CA PRO A 375 5.25 5.61 -18.06
C PRO A 375 4.47 4.28 -18.04
N GLU A 376 3.85 3.94 -16.90
CA GLU A 376 3.05 2.72 -16.70
C GLU A 376 1.54 2.91 -16.96
N TYR A 377 1.12 4.04 -17.55
CA TYR A 377 -0.32 4.35 -17.67
C TYR A 377 -1.12 3.25 -18.39
N GLN A 378 -0.54 2.57 -19.38
CA GLN A 378 -1.18 1.47 -20.10
C GLN A 378 -1.44 0.27 -19.18
N LEU A 379 -0.45 -0.12 -18.37
CA LEU A 379 -0.59 -1.20 -17.39
C LEU A 379 -1.63 -0.85 -16.32
N GLN A 380 -1.63 0.40 -15.87
CA GLN A 380 -2.63 0.89 -14.91
C GLN A 380 -4.03 0.86 -15.51
N MET A 381 -4.18 1.22 -16.77
CA MET A 381 -5.45 1.17 -17.50
C MET A 381 -5.96 -0.27 -17.60
N GLU A 382 -5.12 -1.22 -18.03
CA GLU A 382 -5.46 -2.65 -18.06
C GLU A 382 -5.88 -3.19 -16.69
N ALA A 383 -5.19 -2.77 -15.62
CA ALA A 383 -5.52 -3.20 -14.27
C ALA A 383 -6.89 -2.66 -13.82
N VAL A 384 -7.22 -1.41 -14.15
CA VAL A 384 -8.55 -0.85 -13.87
C VAL A 384 -9.62 -1.59 -14.67
N GLU A 385 -9.38 -1.89 -15.94
CA GLU A 385 -10.31 -2.63 -16.79
C GLU A 385 -10.60 -4.03 -16.26
N SER A 386 -9.56 -4.78 -15.90
CA SER A 386 -9.72 -6.10 -15.27
C SER A 386 -10.54 -6.04 -13.99
N ILE A 387 -10.35 -5.01 -13.15
CA ILE A 387 -11.13 -4.84 -11.91
C ILE A 387 -12.58 -4.49 -12.24
N LEU A 388 -12.85 -3.64 -13.23
CA LEU A 388 -14.22 -3.32 -13.64
C LEU A 388 -14.95 -4.55 -14.20
N GLU A 389 -14.25 -5.41 -14.94
CA GLU A 389 -14.77 -6.70 -15.41
C GLU A 389 -15.11 -7.65 -14.26
N ASP A 390 -14.20 -7.80 -13.29
CA ASP A 390 -14.42 -8.62 -12.09
C ASP A 390 -15.60 -8.14 -11.23
N LEU A 391 -15.93 -6.86 -11.32
CA LEU A 391 -17.08 -6.24 -10.64
C LEU A 391 -18.37 -6.32 -11.47
N GLY A 392 -18.31 -6.79 -12.72
CA GLY A 392 -19.46 -6.83 -13.63
C GLY A 392 -19.94 -5.44 -14.07
N LEU A 393 -19.03 -4.47 -14.17
CA LEU A 393 -19.34 -3.08 -14.50
C LEU A 393 -19.02 -2.71 -15.96
N SER A 394 -18.68 -3.69 -16.79
CA SER A 394 -18.25 -3.49 -18.18
C SER A 394 -19.33 -2.90 -19.09
N ASP A 395 -20.60 -3.08 -18.74
CA ASP A 395 -21.76 -2.62 -19.53
C ASP A 395 -22.04 -1.11 -19.38
N ILE A 396 -21.46 -0.45 -18.36
CA ILE A 396 -21.67 0.98 -18.13
C ILE A 396 -20.86 1.76 -19.17
N PRO A 397 -21.46 2.74 -19.88
CA PRO A 397 -20.72 3.54 -20.84
C PRO A 397 -19.58 4.29 -20.14
N ARG A 398 -18.48 4.49 -20.88
CA ARG A 398 -17.26 5.07 -20.34
C ARG A 398 -16.76 6.22 -21.22
N ILE A 399 -16.19 7.24 -20.60
CA ILE A 399 -15.35 8.26 -21.26
C ILE A 399 -13.93 8.10 -20.74
N LEU A 400 -12.98 7.92 -21.63
CA LEU A 400 -11.57 7.87 -21.28
C LEU A 400 -11.04 9.30 -21.11
N VAL A 401 -10.43 9.57 -19.96
CA VAL A 401 -9.96 10.89 -19.55
C VAL A 401 -8.47 10.84 -19.28
N TYR A 402 -7.67 11.30 -20.23
CA TYR A 402 -6.23 11.39 -20.10
C TYR A 402 -5.85 12.67 -19.36
N ASN A 403 -5.48 12.52 -18.09
CA ASN A 403 -5.20 13.59 -17.15
C ASN A 403 -3.69 13.80 -16.97
N LYS A 404 -3.32 14.96 -16.41
CA LYS A 404 -1.95 15.42 -16.16
C LYS A 404 -1.11 15.63 -17.43
N ILE A 405 -1.76 16.01 -18.54
CA ILE A 405 -1.05 16.34 -19.79
C ILE A 405 -0.06 17.52 -19.62
N ASP A 406 -0.19 18.30 -18.56
CA ASP A 406 0.71 19.40 -18.22
C ASP A 406 2.09 18.92 -17.74
N ASN A 407 2.22 17.65 -17.36
CA ASN A 407 3.50 17.04 -16.98
C ASN A 407 4.23 16.41 -18.18
N LEU A 408 3.62 16.38 -19.37
CA LEU A 408 4.25 15.85 -20.57
C LEU A 408 5.19 16.88 -21.20
N PRO A 409 6.34 16.45 -21.77
CA PRO A 409 7.14 17.28 -22.66
C PRO A 409 6.32 17.83 -23.83
N GLU A 410 6.65 19.01 -24.35
CA GLU A 410 5.84 19.67 -25.40
C GLU A 410 5.72 18.83 -26.67
N GLU A 411 6.76 18.08 -27.02
CA GLU A 411 6.79 17.19 -28.18
C GLU A 411 5.80 16.04 -28.00
N ALA A 412 5.85 15.36 -26.85
CA ALA A 412 4.95 14.26 -26.51
C ALA A 412 3.49 14.73 -26.36
N ARG A 413 3.28 15.92 -25.79
CA ARG A 413 1.96 16.56 -25.72
C ARG A 413 1.40 16.83 -27.11
N SER A 414 2.24 17.29 -28.05
CA SER A 414 1.83 17.58 -29.42
C SER A 414 1.52 16.31 -30.22
N GLU A 415 2.22 15.21 -29.96
CA GLU A 415 2.00 13.90 -30.59
C GLU A 415 0.70 13.25 -30.13
N ILE A 416 0.47 13.22 -28.81
CA ILE A 416 -0.75 12.69 -28.20
C ILE A 416 -2.00 13.50 -28.63
N LEU A 417 -1.86 14.82 -28.79
CA LEU A 417 -2.94 15.67 -29.31
C LEU A 417 -3.13 15.56 -30.83
N ARG A 418 -2.26 14.86 -31.58
CA ARG A 418 -2.46 14.55 -33.00
C ARG A 418 -3.13 13.20 -33.20
N GLU A 419 -2.82 12.21 -32.37
CA GLU A 419 -3.54 10.94 -32.27
C GLU A 419 -4.85 11.11 -31.46
N VAL A 420 -5.69 12.05 -31.90
CA VAL A 420 -7.00 12.28 -31.27
C VAL A 420 -7.90 11.09 -31.58
N ASP A 421 -7.89 10.09 -30.70
CA ASP A 421 -9.00 9.17 -30.60
C ASP A 421 -10.26 9.99 -30.29
N PRO A 422 -11.29 9.96 -31.17
CA PRO A 422 -12.50 10.76 -30.99
C PRO A 422 -13.21 10.50 -29.67
N GLU A 423 -12.98 9.36 -29.01
CA GLU A 423 -13.59 8.94 -27.73
C GLU A 423 -12.79 9.35 -26.49
N THR A 424 -11.56 9.84 -26.65
CA THR A 424 -10.66 10.18 -25.53
C THR A 424 -10.60 11.69 -25.28
N VAL A 425 -10.71 12.10 -24.01
CA VAL A 425 -10.64 13.50 -23.60
C VAL A 425 -9.34 13.79 -22.87
N TYR A 426 -8.57 14.74 -23.38
CA TYR A 426 -7.30 15.18 -22.80
C TYR A 426 -7.51 16.36 -21.85
N VAL A 427 -7.10 16.22 -20.59
CA VAL A 427 -7.31 17.22 -19.54
C VAL A 427 -6.06 17.49 -18.71
N SER A 428 -5.97 18.69 -18.17
CA SER A 428 -5.16 18.98 -16.99
C SER A 428 -6.09 19.47 -15.90
N ALA A 429 -6.44 18.59 -14.95
CA ALA A 429 -7.32 18.95 -13.84
C ALA A 429 -6.75 20.09 -12.98
N VAL A 430 -5.41 20.20 -12.89
CA VAL A 430 -4.75 21.26 -12.11
C VAL A 430 -4.78 22.60 -12.84
N LYS A 431 -4.55 22.60 -14.16
CA LYS A 431 -4.54 23.84 -14.97
C LYS A 431 -5.91 24.24 -15.47
N GLY A 432 -6.92 23.38 -15.33
CA GLY A 432 -8.26 23.59 -15.87
C GLY A 432 -8.38 23.35 -17.38
N PHE A 433 -7.34 22.84 -18.03
CA PHE A 433 -7.34 22.60 -19.47
C PHE A 433 -8.24 21.40 -19.83
N GLY A 434 -9.03 21.53 -20.89
CA GLY A 434 -9.86 20.44 -21.44
C GLY A 434 -11.13 20.11 -20.64
N LEU A 435 -11.38 20.81 -19.53
CA LEU A 435 -12.55 20.55 -18.67
C LEU A 435 -13.88 20.91 -19.34
N ASP A 436 -13.91 21.97 -20.14
CA ASP A 436 -15.12 22.36 -20.89
C ASP A 436 -15.48 21.31 -21.94
N VAL A 437 -14.47 20.74 -22.61
CA VAL A 437 -14.64 19.64 -23.57
C VAL A 437 -15.16 18.39 -22.86
N LEU A 438 -14.60 18.06 -21.70
CA LEU A 438 -15.06 16.94 -20.88
C LEU A 438 -16.53 17.13 -20.45
N LEU A 439 -16.90 18.32 -19.97
CA LEU A 439 -18.28 18.62 -19.58
C LEU A 439 -19.25 18.50 -20.76
N GLY A 440 -18.88 19.01 -21.93
CA GLY A 440 -19.68 18.87 -23.16
C GLY A 440 -19.89 17.40 -23.55
N ARG A 441 -18.84 16.58 -23.47
CA ARG A 441 -18.94 15.13 -23.77
C ARG A 441 -19.77 14.36 -22.75
N ILE A 442 -19.69 14.73 -21.47
CA ILE A 442 -20.55 14.17 -20.42
C ILE A 442 -22.01 14.52 -20.69
N GLU A 443 -22.30 15.79 -21.00
CA GLU A 443 -23.65 16.26 -21.32
C GLU A 443 -24.21 15.53 -22.55
N GLU A 444 -23.43 15.44 -23.62
CA GLU A 444 -23.79 14.70 -24.82
C GLU A 444 -24.07 13.24 -24.49
N ARG A 445 -23.17 12.52 -23.81
CA ARG A 445 -23.34 11.09 -23.56
C ARG A 445 -24.55 10.77 -22.68
N ILE A 446 -24.81 11.58 -21.66
CA ILE A 446 -25.92 11.38 -20.71
C ILE A 446 -27.26 11.79 -21.32
N TYR A 447 -27.33 12.92 -22.04
CA TYR A 447 -28.60 13.48 -22.52
C TYR A 447 -28.90 13.21 -24.01
N SER A 448 -27.93 12.78 -24.83
CA SER A 448 -28.20 12.35 -26.22
C SER A 448 -28.99 11.04 -26.29
N GLU A 449 -28.83 10.13 -25.31
CA GLU A 449 -29.68 8.95 -25.17
C GLU A 449 -31.11 9.31 -24.71
N SER A 450 -31.27 10.45 -24.02
CA SER A 450 -32.60 10.94 -23.61
C SER A 450 -33.40 11.45 -24.82
N SER A 451 -32.74 12.01 -25.84
CA SER A 451 -33.43 12.37 -27.10
C SER A 451 -33.96 11.15 -27.87
N ALA A 452 -33.31 9.99 -27.79
CA ALA A 452 -33.79 8.77 -28.46
C ALA A 452 -35.04 8.18 -27.78
N LYS A 453 -35.11 8.22 -26.44
CA LYS A 453 -36.28 7.74 -25.67
C LYS A 453 -37.46 8.71 -25.71
N VAL A 454 -37.22 10.02 -25.73
CA VAL A 454 -38.29 11.03 -25.89
C VAL A 454 -38.86 11.00 -27.31
N SER A 455 -38.05 10.69 -28.32
CA SER A 455 -38.52 10.53 -29.70
C SER A 455 -39.38 9.28 -29.89
N GLN A 456 -39.08 8.17 -29.22
CA GLN A 456 -39.95 6.97 -29.22
C GLN A 456 -41.22 7.14 -28.38
N ALA A 457 -41.16 7.88 -27.26
CA ALA A 457 -42.35 8.20 -26.47
C ALA A 457 -43.29 9.17 -27.20
N ASN A 458 -42.75 10.15 -27.92
CA ASN A 458 -43.54 11.08 -28.74
C ASN A 458 -44.07 10.41 -30.04
N ALA A 459 -43.33 9.46 -30.62
CA ALA A 459 -43.84 8.65 -31.74
C ALA A 459 -44.96 7.69 -31.29
N ALA A 460 -44.88 7.14 -30.08
CA ALA A 460 -45.94 6.32 -29.49
C ALA A 460 -47.18 7.14 -29.08
N PHE A 461 -47.01 8.38 -28.63
CA PHE A 461 -48.12 9.30 -28.36
C PHE A 461 -48.77 9.84 -29.65
N ALA A 462 -47.98 10.10 -30.69
CA ALA A 462 -48.49 10.56 -31.99
C ALA A 462 -49.24 9.48 -32.77
N SER A 463 -48.91 8.19 -32.55
CA SER A 463 -49.63 7.06 -33.15
C SER A 463 -50.91 6.65 -32.39
N SER A 464 -51.15 7.19 -31.19
CA SER A 464 -52.40 7.01 -30.43
C SER A 464 -53.46 8.10 -30.66
N ILE A 465 -53.22 9.07 -31.55
CA ILE A 465 -54.12 10.21 -31.82
C ILE A 465 -54.69 10.21 -33.26
N VAL A 466 -54.53 9.13 -34.02
CA VAL A 466 -55.13 9.03 -35.36
C VAL A 466 -55.97 7.76 -35.49
N TRP A 467 -57.30 7.99 -35.44
CA TRP A 467 -58.47 7.09 -35.54
C TRP A 467 -58.84 6.24 -34.33
#